data_AF-A0A9D6EZC2-F1
#
_entry.id   AF-A0A9D6EZC2-F1
#
_cell.length_a   1.000
_cell.length_b   1.000
_cell.length_c   1.000
_cell.angle_alpha   90.00
_cell.angle_beta   90.00
_cell.angle_gamma   90.00
#
_symmetry.space_group_name_H-M   'P 1'
#
loop_
_entity.id
_entity.type
_entity.pdbx_description
1 polymer ?
#
loop_
_entity_poly.entity_id
_entity_poly.type
_entity_poly.pdbx_seq_one_letter_code
_entity_poly.pdbx_strand_id
1 'polypeptide(L)'
;MSRLGLLGFLILAPVACCANGCLGLSQNPSYFPYLVPSGDNVPTHARPVGPGYYANFDPQAIELVVEPKNMTCQVGTQVVVLATVRDAAGTPRRNRRVEWIVGNGELVEVDESGVLPGRGSVDGNRAVSYTCGHEQRLSRGNSSKLDDIMLRPGQSWCVVSSPREGDTHIQVVVPAISNWDKRMQTAVVRWVDASWEFPPRAVVKSNISHELVTRIVSVTERKPIAKYRVRYRIQDGPPALFLASQAREVIVSTDLNGLARARMALLELGNGVNRVSVEIIRPPDPSTPGGAGVPIATGEAVVEWRMMSVELGQPLPSGGGQPLPPAPKLGTPLPAPPKLGTPVPLPKGALGPPPGP
;
A
#
# COMPACT_ATOMS: atom_id res chain seq x y z
N MET A 1 -6.83 -60.54 -48.55
CA MET A 1 -6.34 -59.19 -48.19
C MET A 1 -6.54 -58.99 -46.70
N SER A 2 -5.48 -58.57 -46.03
CA SER A 2 -5.14 -58.88 -44.63
C SER A 2 -5.99 -58.13 -43.58
N ARG A 3 -6.22 -58.80 -42.44
CA ARG A 3 -6.77 -58.26 -41.18
C ARG A 3 -5.80 -57.28 -40.48
N LEU A 4 -5.04 -56.49 -41.26
CA LEU A 4 -4.07 -55.50 -40.76
C LEU A 4 -4.56 -54.05 -40.91
N GLY A 5 -5.75 -53.82 -41.46
CA GLY A 5 -6.28 -52.47 -41.72
C GLY A 5 -7.23 -51.88 -40.67
N LEU A 6 -7.69 -52.68 -39.69
CA LEU A 6 -8.72 -52.23 -38.74
C LEU A 6 -8.20 -51.93 -37.33
N LEU A 7 -6.94 -52.28 -37.02
CA LEU A 7 -6.30 -51.90 -35.74
C LEU A 7 -5.60 -50.52 -35.81
N GLY A 8 -5.43 -49.94 -36.99
CA GLY A 8 -4.76 -48.64 -37.16
C GLY A 8 -5.60 -47.43 -36.73
N PHE A 9 -6.92 -47.59 -36.59
CA PHE A 9 -7.82 -46.48 -36.26
C PHE A 9 -8.17 -46.34 -34.77
N LEU A 10 -7.75 -47.29 -33.92
CA LEU A 10 -8.03 -47.25 -32.47
C LEU A 10 -6.84 -46.80 -31.61
N ILE A 11 -5.66 -46.58 -32.21
CA ILE A 11 -4.47 -46.06 -31.51
C ILE A 11 -4.19 -44.57 -31.87
N LEU A 12 -4.93 -43.99 -32.81
CA LEU A 12 -4.84 -42.55 -33.13
C LEU A 12 -5.77 -41.66 -32.29
N ALA A 13 -6.68 -42.25 -31.51
CA ALA A 13 -7.61 -41.52 -30.64
C ALA A 13 -7.03 -41.02 -29.29
N PRO A 14 -6.02 -41.65 -28.64
CA PRO A 14 -5.45 -41.09 -27.42
C PRO A 14 -4.29 -40.10 -27.69
N VAL A 15 -3.67 -40.12 -28.88
CA VAL A 15 -2.56 -39.19 -29.20
C VAL A 15 -3.07 -37.79 -29.56
N ALA A 16 -4.28 -37.67 -30.12
CA ALA A 16 -4.93 -36.38 -30.33
C ALA A 16 -5.39 -35.70 -29.01
N CYS A 17 -5.58 -36.46 -27.93
CA CYS A 17 -5.92 -35.90 -26.62
C CYS A 17 -4.68 -35.47 -25.80
N CYS A 18 -3.50 -35.99 -26.10
CA CYS A 18 -2.25 -35.60 -25.42
C CYS A 18 -1.49 -34.46 -26.14
N ALA A 19 -1.90 -34.05 -27.35
CA ALA A 19 -1.34 -32.90 -28.04
C ALA A 19 -1.98 -31.55 -27.61
N ASN A 20 -3.08 -31.57 -26.86
CA ASN A 20 -3.67 -30.35 -26.27
C ASN A 20 -2.96 -29.87 -24.99
N GLY A 21 -1.90 -30.56 -24.56
CA GLY A 21 -1.09 -30.19 -23.39
C GLY A 21 0.18 -29.41 -23.70
N CYS A 22 0.54 -29.21 -24.97
CA CYS A 22 1.81 -28.59 -25.40
C CYS A 22 1.62 -27.42 -26.37
N LEU A 23 0.53 -26.66 -26.24
CA LEU A 23 0.38 -25.36 -26.90
C LEU A 23 0.53 -24.27 -25.86
N GLY A 24 1.75 -23.74 -25.72
CA GLY A 24 2.08 -22.57 -24.92
C GLY A 24 1.44 -21.31 -25.51
N LEU A 25 0.15 -21.13 -25.27
CA LEU A 25 -0.60 -20.01 -25.82
C LEU A 25 -0.77 -18.93 -24.76
N SER A 26 -0.27 -17.73 -25.04
CA SER A 26 -0.68 -16.50 -24.38
C SER A 26 -2.12 -16.20 -24.82
N GLN A 27 -3.12 -16.72 -24.10
CA GLN A 27 -4.50 -16.75 -24.62
C GLN A 27 -5.27 -15.45 -24.31
N ASN A 28 -5.76 -14.77 -25.35
CA ASN A 28 -6.92 -13.87 -25.23
C ASN A 28 -8.11 -14.70 -24.70
N PRO A 29 -9.03 -14.20 -23.85
CA PRO A 29 -10.14 -15.01 -23.33
C PRO A 29 -10.90 -15.69 -24.47
N SER A 30 -11.03 -17.01 -24.38
CA SER A 30 -11.81 -17.82 -25.30
C SER A 30 -13.31 -17.55 -25.10
N TYR A 31 -14.07 -17.53 -26.19
CA TYR A 31 -15.50 -17.24 -26.17
C TYR A 31 -16.32 -18.52 -26.11
N PHE A 32 -17.48 -18.44 -25.45
CA PHE A 32 -18.46 -19.52 -25.49
C PHE A 32 -19.10 -19.63 -26.88
N PRO A 33 -19.35 -20.84 -27.41
CA PRO A 33 -18.90 -22.13 -26.90
C PRO A 33 -17.43 -22.31 -27.26
N TYR A 34 -16.60 -22.71 -26.29
CA TYR A 34 -15.13 -22.75 -26.35
C TYR A 34 -14.58 -23.79 -27.37
N LEU A 35 -14.97 -23.68 -28.64
CA LEU A 35 -14.82 -24.70 -29.66
C LEU A 35 -13.54 -24.58 -30.48
N VAL A 36 -12.79 -23.48 -30.36
CA VAL A 36 -11.56 -23.23 -31.13
C VAL A 36 -10.41 -22.74 -30.24
N PRO A 37 -9.15 -23.18 -30.51
CA PRO A 37 -7.99 -22.72 -29.77
C PRO A 37 -7.74 -21.22 -30.00
N SER A 38 -7.37 -20.53 -28.93
CA SER A 38 -7.10 -19.09 -28.88
C SER A 38 -5.78 -18.72 -29.59
N GLY A 39 -5.78 -17.63 -30.37
CA GLY A 39 -4.57 -17.09 -31.01
C GLY A 39 -3.68 -16.26 -30.08
N ASP A 40 -2.52 -15.86 -30.61
CA ASP A 40 -1.48 -15.09 -29.91
C ASP A 40 -1.95 -13.72 -29.41
N ASN A 41 -1.30 -13.22 -28.34
CA ASN A 41 -1.53 -11.87 -27.84
C ASN A 41 -0.91 -10.84 -28.78
N VAL A 42 -1.71 -10.30 -29.70
CA VAL A 42 -1.29 -9.20 -30.57
C VAL A 42 -1.54 -7.86 -29.87
N PRO A 43 -0.51 -7.02 -29.63
CA PRO A 43 -0.66 -5.71 -28.98
C PRO A 43 -1.51 -4.71 -29.78
N THR A 44 -1.85 -5.02 -31.04
CA THR A 44 -2.42 -4.05 -31.98
C THR A 44 -3.94 -3.89 -31.88
N HIS A 45 -4.68 -4.86 -31.32
CA HIS A 45 -6.07 -4.64 -30.87
C HIS A 45 -6.67 -5.79 -30.05
N ALA A 46 -7.84 -5.55 -29.44
CA ALA A 46 -8.67 -6.55 -28.77
C ALA A 46 -9.67 -7.31 -29.68
N ARG A 47 -9.70 -7.14 -31.02
CA ARG A 47 -10.71 -7.81 -31.88
C ARG A 47 -10.36 -9.28 -32.17
N PRO A 48 -11.36 -10.15 -32.39
CA PRO A 48 -11.18 -11.56 -32.67
C PRO A 48 -10.62 -11.81 -34.07
N VAL A 49 -10.05 -13.00 -34.22
CA VAL A 49 -9.84 -13.70 -35.50
C VAL A 49 -11.21 -14.21 -35.98
N GLY A 50 -12.15 -13.32 -36.32
CA GLY A 50 -13.50 -13.73 -36.73
C GLY A 50 -14.46 -12.57 -37.02
N PRO A 51 -15.53 -12.79 -37.81
CA PRO A 51 -16.43 -11.73 -38.24
C PRO A 51 -17.40 -11.34 -37.12
N GLY A 52 -17.21 -10.14 -36.54
CA GLY A 52 -18.14 -9.56 -35.59
C GLY A 52 -17.76 -8.11 -35.29
N TYR A 53 -18.59 -7.16 -35.71
CA TYR A 53 -18.31 -5.71 -35.59
C TYR A 53 -18.29 -5.22 -34.12
N TYR A 54 -18.73 -6.04 -33.15
CA TYR A 54 -18.83 -5.72 -31.72
C TYR A 54 -18.66 -6.93 -30.75
N ALA A 55 -18.00 -8.01 -31.17
CA ALA A 55 -18.04 -9.30 -30.45
C ALA A 55 -17.02 -9.48 -29.27
N ASN A 56 -16.42 -8.41 -28.76
CA ASN A 56 -15.32 -8.50 -27.77
C ASN A 56 -15.77 -8.55 -26.30
N PHE A 57 -17.08 -8.60 -26.06
CA PHE A 57 -17.63 -8.45 -24.73
C PHE A 57 -17.80 -9.80 -24.04
N ASP A 58 -17.39 -9.86 -22.76
CA ASP A 58 -17.76 -10.96 -21.89
C ASP A 58 -19.14 -10.66 -21.29
N PRO A 59 -20.19 -11.46 -21.58
CA PRO A 59 -21.52 -11.22 -21.05
C PRO A 59 -21.58 -11.28 -19.52
N GLN A 60 -20.59 -11.89 -18.88
CA GLN A 60 -20.48 -11.98 -17.43
C GLN A 60 -19.63 -10.86 -16.82
N ALA A 61 -18.86 -10.09 -17.60
CA ALA A 61 -18.10 -8.96 -17.06
C ALA A 61 -18.97 -7.71 -17.01
N ILE A 62 -19.30 -7.25 -15.81
CA ILE A 62 -20.28 -6.18 -15.61
C ILE A 62 -19.64 -4.89 -15.09
N GLU A 63 -18.62 -4.99 -14.24
CA GLU A 63 -18.06 -3.85 -13.53
C GLU A 63 -16.54 -3.94 -13.38
N LEU A 64 -15.86 -2.80 -13.60
CA LEU A 64 -14.48 -2.58 -13.22
C LEU A 64 -14.43 -1.75 -11.94
N VAL A 65 -13.71 -2.25 -10.93
CA VAL A 65 -13.41 -1.54 -9.68
C VAL A 65 -11.91 -1.30 -9.62
N VAL A 66 -11.50 -0.05 -9.35
CA VAL A 66 -10.09 0.33 -9.22
C VAL A 66 -9.84 0.86 -7.81
N GLU A 67 -8.83 0.32 -7.15
CA GLU A 67 -8.47 0.66 -5.77
C GLU A 67 -6.96 0.91 -5.65
N PRO A 68 -6.55 2.00 -4.99
CA PRO A 68 -7.38 3.13 -4.53
C PRO A 68 -7.78 4.07 -5.68
N LYS A 69 -8.93 4.74 -5.55
CA LYS A 69 -9.40 5.72 -6.54
C LYS A 69 -8.69 7.06 -6.44
N ASN A 70 -8.37 7.51 -5.23
CA ASN A 70 -7.62 8.73 -4.98
C ASN A 70 -6.64 8.47 -3.85
N MET A 71 -5.41 8.94 -3.98
CA MET A 71 -4.42 8.89 -2.91
C MET A 71 -3.37 9.98 -3.04
N THR A 72 -2.69 10.28 -1.92
CA THR A 72 -1.56 11.20 -1.88
C THR A 72 -0.30 10.44 -1.49
N CYS A 73 0.78 10.61 -2.24
CA CYS A 73 2.05 9.91 -2.06
C CYS A 73 3.24 10.86 -2.24
N GLN A 74 4.40 10.44 -1.76
CA GLN A 74 5.63 11.22 -1.86
C GLN A 74 6.25 11.06 -3.24
N VAL A 75 6.82 12.13 -3.79
CA VAL A 75 7.60 12.04 -5.04
C VAL A 75 8.72 11.01 -4.91
N GLY A 76 8.99 10.28 -5.99
CA GLY A 76 9.98 9.21 -6.05
C GLY A 76 9.57 7.90 -5.35
N THR A 77 8.35 7.81 -4.80
CA THR A 77 7.83 6.54 -4.27
C THR A 77 7.06 5.76 -5.33
N GLN A 78 6.98 4.44 -5.14
CA GLN A 78 6.22 3.53 -6.00
C GLN A 78 4.90 3.14 -5.35
N VAL A 79 3.84 3.19 -6.14
CA VAL A 79 2.46 3.00 -5.69
C VAL A 79 1.79 1.92 -6.53
N VAL A 80 1.16 0.95 -5.88
CA VAL A 80 0.41 -0.12 -6.53
C VAL A 80 -1.06 0.30 -6.67
N VAL A 81 -1.60 0.14 -7.86
CA VAL A 81 -3.03 0.32 -8.14
C VAL A 81 -3.60 -1.03 -8.60
N LEU A 82 -4.71 -1.43 -7.98
CA LEU A 82 -5.39 -2.69 -8.25
C LEU A 82 -6.63 -2.46 -9.10
N ALA A 83 -6.85 -3.34 -10.07
CA ALA A 83 -8.07 -3.42 -10.87
C ALA A 83 -8.75 -4.76 -10.64
N THR A 84 -10.04 -4.74 -10.28
CA THR A 84 -10.86 -5.93 -10.09
C THR A 84 -12.01 -5.92 -11.08
N VAL A 85 -12.17 -6.98 -11.88
CA VAL A 85 -13.33 -7.14 -12.76
C VAL A 85 -14.37 -8.00 -12.05
N ARG A 86 -15.64 -7.60 -12.02
CA ARG A 86 -16.72 -8.31 -11.32
C ARG A 86 -17.89 -8.64 -12.26
N ASP A 87 -18.59 -9.72 -11.95
CA ASP A 87 -19.88 -10.05 -12.57
C ASP A 87 -21.07 -9.40 -11.85
N ALA A 88 -22.28 -9.70 -12.33
CA ALA A 88 -23.53 -9.18 -11.77
C ALA A 88 -23.75 -9.58 -10.30
N ALA A 89 -23.16 -10.68 -9.85
CA ALA A 89 -23.21 -11.13 -8.46
C ALA A 89 -22.07 -10.55 -7.61
N GLY A 90 -21.21 -9.70 -8.17
CA GLY A 90 -20.06 -9.13 -7.50
C GLY A 90 -18.86 -10.08 -7.43
N THR A 91 -18.90 -11.22 -8.10
CA THR A 91 -17.81 -12.21 -8.06
C THR A 91 -16.66 -11.77 -8.98
N PRO A 92 -15.40 -11.77 -8.50
CA PRO A 92 -14.26 -11.42 -9.32
C PRO A 92 -14.06 -12.35 -10.53
N ARG A 93 -13.76 -11.75 -11.68
CA ARG A 93 -13.61 -12.44 -12.98
C ARG A 93 -12.15 -12.53 -13.38
N ARG A 94 -11.70 -13.76 -13.57
CA ARG A 94 -10.32 -14.14 -13.89
C ARG A 94 -10.06 -14.03 -15.39
N ASN A 95 -8.78 -13.90 -15.77
CA ASN A 95 -8.32 -13.90 -17.16
C ASN A 95 -9.08 -12.89 -18.03
N ARG A 96 -9.25 -11.67 -17.52
CA ARG A 96 -9.84 -10.54 -18.26
C ARG A 96 -8.77 -9.50 -18.53
N ARG A 97 -8.71 -9.04 -19.79
CA ARG A 97 -7.79 -8.02 -20.23
C ARG A 97 -8.06 -6.71 -19.52
N VAL A 98 -7.01 -6.09 -19.00
CA VAL A 98 -7.00 -4.77 -18.39
C VAL A 98 -5.97 -3.93 -19.14
N GLU A 99 -6.38 -2.76 -19.58
CA GLU A 99 -5.51 -1.78 -20.23
C GLU A 99 -5.26 -0.62 -19.27
N TRP A 100 -4.00 -0.22 -19.17
CA TRP A 100 -3.53 0.82 -18.27
C TRP A 100 -2.97 1.96 -19.12
N ILE A 101 -3.38 3.18 -18.82
CA ILE A 101 -2.85 4.38 -19.44
C ILE A 101 -2.53 5.34 -18.32
N VAL A 102 -1.25 5.62 -18.13
CA VAL A 102 -0.77 6.55 -17.12
C VAL A 102 -0.51 7.91 -17.78
N GLY A 103 -0.91 9.00 -17.12
CA GLY A 103 -0.67 10.37 -17.55
C GLY A 103 0.09 11.16 -16.49
N ASN A 104 0.97 12.08 -16.91
CA ASN A 104 1.78 12.95 -16.04
C ASN A 104 2.57 12.23 -14.93
N GLY A 105 2.92 10.97 -15.15
CA GLY A 105 3.71 10.12 -14.26
C GLY A 105 4.37 9.01 -15.06
N GLU A 106 4.97 8.04 -14.38
CA GLU A 106 5.68 6.92 -14.99
C GLU A 106 5.04 5.60 -14.58
N LEU A 107 4.67 4.80 -15.56
CA LEU A 107 4.32 3.39 -15.39
C LEU A 107 5.62 2.61 -15.21
N VAL A 108 5.83 2.07 -14.01
CA VAL A 108 7.06 1.36 -13.63
C VAL A 108 6.95 -0.12 -13.99
N GLU A 109 5.80 -0.72 -13.66
CA GLU A 109 5.58 -2.14 -13.80
C GLU A 109 4.09 -2.42 -13.97
N VAL A 110 3.77 -3.51 -14.65
CA VAL A 110 2.40 -4.01 -14.77
C VAL A 110 2.39 -5.49 -14.42
N ASP A 111 1.22 -6.03 -14.11
CA ASP A 111 1.00 -7.46 -13.90
C ASP A 111 1.29 -8.30 -15.16
N GLU A 112 2.57 -8.54 -15.43
CA GLU A 112 3.07 -9.48 -16.44
C GLU A 112 3.20 -10.90 -15.87
N SER A 113 2.92 -11.08 -14.57
CA SER A 113 3.21 -12.30 -13.81
C SER A 113 2.43 -13.52 -14.31
N GLY A 114 3.10 -14.58 -14.74
CA GLY A 114 2.41 -15.78 -15.23
C GLY A 114 3.39 -16.86 -15.67
N VAL A 115 2.90 -18.10 -15.71
CA VAL A 115 3.70 -19.25 -16.19
C VAL A 115 3.91 -19.20 -17.70
N LEU A 116 3.08 -18.44 -18.41
CA LEU A 116 3.08 -18.35 -19.87
C LEU A 116 3.60 -16.97 -20.30
N PRO A 117 4.46 -16.89 -21.34
CA PRO A 117 4.85 -15.62 -21.94
C PRO A 117 3.61 -14.87 -22.46
N GLY A 118 3.64 -13.54 -22.45
CA GLY A 118 2.61 -12.71 -23.06
C GLY A 118 1.37 -12.38 -22.21
N ARG A 119 1.37 -12.63 -20.89
CA ARG A 119 0.28 -12.19 -19.99
C ARG A 119 0.30 -10.68 -19.68
N GLY A 120 1.29 -9.97 -20.17
CA GLY A 120 1.28 -8.53 -20.12
C GLY A 120 2.28 -7.96 -21.11
N SER A 121 2.19 -6.65 -21.28
CA SER A 121 3.11 -5.89 -22.11
C SER A 121 3.09 -4.45 -21.68
N VAL A 122 4.27 -3.84 -21.58
CA VAL A 122 4.45 -2.41 -21.33
C VAL A 122 5.00 -1.74 -22.60
N ASP A 123 4.37 -0.63 -23.01
CA ASP A 123 4.83 0.25 -24.09
C ASP A 123 4.75 1.71 -23.61
N GLY A 124 5.87 2.23 -23.12
CA GLY A 124 5.95 3.53 -22.47
C GLY A 124 4.97 3.61 -21.29
N ASN A 125 4.08 4.60 -21.32
CA ASN A 125 3.07 4.82 -20.27
C ASN A 125 1.75 4.07 -20.50
N ARG A 126 1.75 3.10 -21.41
CA ARG A 126 0.61 2.24 -21.71
C ARG A 126 1.00 0.81 -21.39
N ALA A 127 0.06 0.05 -20.83
CA ALA A 127 0.27 -1.37 -20.65
C ALA A 127 -1.01 -2.16 -20.81
N VAL A 128 -0.83 -3.45 -21.05
CA VAL A 128 -1.88 -4.45 -21.03
C VAL A 128 -1.49 -5.51 -20.01
N SER A 129 -2.46 -5.92 -19.20
CA SER A 129 -2.34 -7.07 -18.32
C SER A 129 -3.64 -7.87 -18.31
N TYR A 130 -3.69 -8.94 -17.54
CA TYR A 130 -4.91 -9.72 -17.33
C TYR A 130 -5.20 -9.88 -15.85
N THR A 131 -6.46 -10.08 -15.47
CA THR A 131 -6.80 -10.46 -14.09
C THR A 131 -6.29 -11.86 -13.74
N CYS A 132 -5.81 -12.06 -12.52
CA CYS A 132 -5.13 -13.29 -12.12
C CYS A 132 -6.10 -14.47 -11.95
N GLY A 133 -5.58 -15.67 -12.25
CA GLY A 133 -6.31 -16.92 -12.15
C GLY A 133 -6.31 -17.52 -10.74
N HIS A 134 -5.30 -17.17 -9.93
CA HIS A 134 -5.06 -17.71 -8.59
C HIS A 134 -4.58 -16.59 -7.66
N GLU A 135 -4.64 -16.86 -6.36
CA GLU A 135 -4.11 -15.95 -5.36
C GLU A 135 -2.59 -15.94 -5.43
N GLN A 136 -2.00 -14.74 -5.45
CA GLN A 136 -0.55 -14.57 -5.47
C GLN A 136 -0.13 -13.42 -4.57
N ARG A 137 1.06 -13.54 -3.99
CA ARG A 137 1.65 -12.50 -3.16
C ARG A 137 2.54 -11.62 -4.02
N LEU A 138 2.14 -10.36 -4.19
CA LEU A 138 2.98 -9.34 -4.78
C LEU A 138 3.95 -8.84 -3.70
N SER A 139 5.23 -9.20 -3.86
CA SER A 139 6.26 -8.75 -2.93
C SER A 139 6.91 -7.46 -3.40
N ARG A 140 7.25 -6.59 -2.45
CA ARG A 140 8.05 -5.38 -2.71
C ARG A 140 9.56 -5.66 -2.82
N GLY A 141 9.96 -6.93 -2.88
CA GLY A 141 11.34 -7.35 -3.06
C GLY A 141 12.20 -7.27 -1.78
N ASN A 142 11.57 -7.23 -0.61
CA ASN A 142 12.26 -7.23 0.69
C ASN A 142 11.88 -8.46 1.53
N SER A 143 12.51 -8.62 2.71
CA SER A 143 12.30 -9.79 3.58
C SER A 143 11.05 -9.71 4.47
N SER A 144 10.44 -8.53 4.56
CA SER A 144 9.17 -8.34 5.27
C SER A 144 8.02 -8.82 4.38
N LYS A 145 7.10 -9.57 4.99
CA LYS A 145 5.84 -9.98 4.33
C LYS A 145 4.67 -9.10 4.75
N LEU A 146 4.90 -8.12 5.63
CA LEU A 146 3.84 -7.27 6.20
C LEU A 146 3.38 -6.19 5.22
N ASP A 147 4.24 -5.82 4.28
CA ASP A 147 4.03 -4.82 3.23
C ASP A 147 3.74 -5.44 1.85
N ASP A 148 3.72 -6.77 1.78
CA ASP A 148 3.34 -7.52 0.60
C ASP A 148 1.81 -7.44 0.38
N ILE A 149 1.41 -7.35 -0.89
CA ILE A 149 0.00 -7.26 -1.27
C ILE A 149 -0.49 -8.65 -1.68
N MET A 150 -1.62 -9.09 -1.10
CA MET A 150 -2.27 -10.33 -1.52
C MET A 150 -3.20 -10.05 -2.70
N LEU A 151 -2.77 -10.44 -3.89
CA LEU A 151 -3.57 -10.32 -5.10
C LEU A 151 -4.55 -11.50 -5.19
N ARG A 152 -5.84 -11.19 -5.15
CA ARG A 152 -6.91 -12.20 -5.20
C ARG A 152 -7.28 -12.55 -6.64
N PRO A 153 -7.77 -13.77 -6.90
CA PRO A 153 -8.26 -14.14 -8.22
C PRO A 153 -9.25 -13.11 -8.77
N GLY A 154 -9.08 -12.72 -10.03
CA GLY A 154 -9.90 -11.68 -10.67
C GLY A 154 -9.38 -10.25 -10.48
N GLN A 155 -8.20 -10.08 -9.87
CA GLN A 155 -7.51 -8.79 -9.77
C GLN A 155 -6.30 -8.72 -10.70
N SER A 156 -5.95 -7.53 -11.15
CA SER A 156 -4.70 -7.19 -11.82
C SER A 156 -4.13 -5.91 -11.20
N TRP A 157 -2.90 -5.55 -11.54
CA TRP A 157 -2.22 -4.43 -10.91
C TRP A 157 -1.26 -3.72 -11.86
N CYS A 158 -0.95 -2.46 -11.52
CA CYS A 158 0.18 -1.73 -12.04
C CYS A 158 0.91 -0.98 -10.93
N VAL A 159 2.18 -0.67 -11.15
CA VAL A 159 2.97 0.21 -10.29
C VAL A 159 3.22 1.52 -11.03
N VAL A 160 2.94 2.63 -10.36
CA VAL A 160 3.24 3.96 -10.86
C VAL A 160 4.19 4.71 -9.93
N SER A 161 4.95 5.63 -10.50
CA SER A 161 5.83 6.56 -9.79
C SER A 161 5.76 7.94 -10.43
N SER A 162 6.22 8.96 -9.71
CA SER A 162 6.53 10.25 -10.31
C SER A 162 7.72 10.91 -9.60
N PRO A 163 8.72 11.40 -10.34
CA PRO A 163 9.82 12.18 -9.77
C PRO A 163 9.43 13.65 -9.52
N ARG A 164 8.22 14.08 -9.91
CA ARG A 164 7.77 15.48 -9.83
C ARG A 164 6.44 15.58 -9.09
N GLU A 165 6.23 16.71 -8.45
CA GLU A 165 4.93 17.05 -7.88
C GLU A 165 3.86 17.15 -8.96
N GLY A 166 2.62 16.81 -8.60
CA GLY A 166 1.47 16.90 -9.47
C GLY A 166 0.55 15.69 -9.36
N ASP A 167 -0.52 15.70 -10.14
CA ASP A 167 -1.52 14.64 -10.16
C ASP A 167 -1.27 13.71 -11.37
N THR A 168 -0.91 12.45 -11.08
CA THR A 168 -0.86 11.38 -12.08
C THR A 168 -2.25 10.77 -12.22
N HIS A 169 -2.75 10.76 -13.45
CA HIS A 169 -4.04 10.17 -13.78
C HIS A 169 -3.82 8.80 -14.41
N ILE A 170 -4.45 7.78 -13.83
CA ILE A 170 -4.32 6.40 -14.27
C ILE A 170 -5.68 5.98 -14.79
N GLN A 171 -5.79 5.86 -16.09
CA GLN A 171 -6.98 5.34 -16.75
C GLN A 171 -6.84 3.82 -16.87
N VAL A 172 -7.85 3.12 -16.36
CA VAL A 172 -7.94 1.67 -16.40
C VAL A 172 -9.15 1.31 -17.24
N VAL A 173 -8.95 0.49 -18.27
CA VAL A 173 -9.99 0.10 -19.22
C VAL A 173 -10.08 -1.42 -19.31
N VAL A 174 -11.29 -1.95 -19.28
CA VAL A 174 -11.58 -3.38 -19.50
C VAL A 174 -12.45 -3.52 -20.73
N PRO A 175 -11.86 -3.78 -21.92
CA PRO A 175 -12.60 -3.83 -23.18
C PRO A 175 -13.73 -4.86 -23.20
N ALA A 176 -13.63 -5.91 -22.36
CA ALA A 176 -14.61 -6.97 -22.27
C ALA A 176 -15.95 -6.53 -21.64
N ILE A 177 -16.00 -5.40 -20.93
CA ILE A 177 -17.25 -4.88 -20.37
C ILE A 177 -17.98 -4.08 -21.45
N SER A 178 -19.22 -4.49 -21.78
CA SER A 178 -20.03 -3.86 -22.82
C SER A 178 -20.55 -2.48 -22.43
N ASN A 179 -20.82 -2.26 -21.14
CA ASN A 179 -21.28 -0.98 -20.62
C ASN A 179 -20.13 0.04 -20.59
N TRP A 180 -20.26 1.12 -21.36
CA TRP A 180 -19.21 2.14 -21.50
C TRP A 180 -18.93 2.91 -20.22
N ASP A 181 -19.93 3.08 -19.36
CA ASP A 181 -19.79 3.78 -18.07
C ASP A 181 -19.11 2.92 -17.01
N LYS A 182 -19.09 1.60 -17.21
CA LYS A 182 -18.52 0.63 -16.25
C LYS A 182 -17.21 0.00 -16.70
N ARG A 183 -16.86 0.12 -17.98
CA ARG A 183 -15.63 -0.46 -18.54
C ARG A 183 -14.38 0.35 -18.29
N MET A 184 -14.51 1.61 -17.87
CA MET A 184 -13.41 2.53 -17.65
C MET A 184 -13.52 3.18 -16.28
N GLN A 185 -12.39 3.23 -15.57
CA GLN A 185 -12.26 3.94 -14.30
C GLN A 185 -10.98 4.76 -14.32
N THR A 186 -10.95 5.84 -13.54
CA THR A 186 -9.76 6.68 -13.37
C THR A 186 -9.38 6.70 -11.90
N ALA A 187 -8.11 6.37 -11.62
CA ALA A 187 -7.47 6.59 -10.34
C ALA A 187 -6.54 7.81 -10.41
N VAL A 188 -6.45 8.56 -9.32
CA VAL A 188 -5.58 9.74 -9.22
C VAL A 188 -4.60 9.55 -8.08
N VAL A 189 -3.30 9.66 -8.41
CA VAL A 189 -2.21 9.70 -7.43
C VAL A 189 -1.65 11.11 -7.40
N ARG A 190 -1.78 11.77 -6.26
CA ARG A 190 -1.22 13.11 -6.01
C ARG A 190 0.17 12.98 -5.42
N TRP A 191 1.16 13.49 -6.13
CA TRP A 191 2.56 13.49 -5.70
C TRP A 191 2.90 14.80 -5.01
N VAL A 192 3.47 14.69 -3.80
CA VAL A 192 3.92 15.82 -3.00
C VAL A 192 5.39 15.68 -2.66
N ASP A 193 6.13 16.77 -2.77
CA ASP A 193 7.52 16.88 -2.32
C ASP A 193 7.55 17.28 -0.85
N ALA A 194 6.92 16.44 -0.03
CA ALA A 194 6.87 16.63 1.41
C ALA A 194 6.97 15.29 2.12
N SER A 195 7.89 15.21 3.08
CA SER A 195 7.95 14.19 4.10
C SER A 195 7.61 14.79 5.43
N TRP A 196 6.96 14.00 6.29
CA TRP A 196 6.46 14.46 7.56
C TRP A 196 6.72 13.44 8.66
N GLU A 197 6.86 13.96 9.87
CA GLU A 197 6.94 13.20 11.09
C GLU A 197 5.84 13.70 12.02
N PHE A 198 4.88 12.83 12.30
CA PHE A 198 3.80 13.13 13.24
C PHE A 198 4.32 13.13 14.68
N PRO A 199 3.63 13.83 15.60
CA PRO A 199 4.03 13.83 17.00
C PRO A 199 4.05 12.40 17.56
N PRO A 200 5.14 11.98 18.23
CA PRO A 200 5.21 10.65 18.81
C PRO A 200 4.21 10.51 19.97
N ARG A 201 3.90 9.27 20.33
CA ARG A 201 3.14 8.99 21.55
C ARG A 201 3.91 9.52 22.77
N ALA A 202 3.23 10.29 23.62
CA ALA A 202 3.84 10.91 24.80
C ALA A 202 3.09 10.56 26.09
N VAL A 203 3.81 10.49 27.20
CA VAL A 203 3.26 10.37 28.56
C VAL A 203 3.63 11.63 29.33
N VAL A 204 2.63 12.37 29.81
CA VAL A 204 2.78 13.72 30.36
C VAL A 204 2.05 13.84 31.70
N LYS A 205 2.58 14.68 32.59
CA LYS A 205 1.91 14.99 33.86
C LYS A 205 0.66 15.83 33.59
N SER A 206 -0.43 15.54 34.28
CA SER A 206 -1.73 16.21 34.09
C SER A 206 -1.67 17.73 34.31
N ASN A 207 -0.76 18.22 35.15
CA ASN A 207 -0.62 19.63 35.53
C ASN A 207 0.28 20.47 34.61
N ILE A 208 0.83 19.89 33.54
CA ILE A 208 1.74 20.58 32.61
C ILE A 208 1.13 20.57 31.22
N SER A 209 1.27 21.65 30.46
CA SER A 209 0.90 21.67 29.04
C SER A 209 1.90 20.87 28.19
N HIS A 210 1.40 20.08 27.25
CA HIS A 210 2.23 19.34 26.29
C HIS A 210 2.26 20.03 24.92
N GLU A 211 3.43 20.07 24.28
CA GLU A 211 3.60 20.59 22.93
C GLU A 211 3.66 19.44 21.92
N LEU A 212 2.67 19.38 21.03
CA LEU A 212 2.67 18.52 19.86
C LEU A 212 3.47 19.20 18.75
N VAL A 213 4.45 18.48 18.21
CA VAL A 213 5.33 18.98 17.14
C VAL A 213 5.21 18.06 15.94
N THR A 214 4.75 18.62 14.82
CA THR A 214 4.80 17.96 13.51
C THR A 214 5.92 18.60 12.71
N ARG A 215 6.81 17.77 12.16
CA ARG A 215 7.92 18.21 11.31
C ARG A 215 7.58 17.94 9.85
N ILE A 216 7.88 18.88 8.97
CA ILE A 216 7.69 18.76 7.51
C ILE A 216 8.96 19.21 6.80
N VAL A 217 9.47 18.35 5.90
CA VAL A 217 10.69 18.57 5.11
C VAL A 217 10.44 18.17 3.66
N SER A 218 11.13 18.81 2.70
CA SER A 218 11.11 18.39 1.29
C SER A 218 11.78 17.03 1.14
N VAL A 219 11.24 16.16 0.30
CA VAL A 219 11.83 14.85 0.00
C VAL A 219 13.06 15.04 -0.88
N THR A 220 12.95 15.93 -1.86
CA THR A 220 13.95 16.20 -2.90
C THR A 220 15.13 16.99 -2.34
N GLU A 221 14.88 18.10 -1.63
CA GLU A 221 15.93 18.99 -1.13
C GLU A 221 16.36 18.69 0.31
N ARG A 222 15.58 17.87 1.05
CA ARG A 222 15.77 17.64 2.50
C ARG A 222 15.79 18.92 3.34
N LYS A 223 15.19 20.00 2.83
CA LYS A 223 15.07 21.28 3.53
C LYS A 223 13.75 21.38 4.27
N PRO A 224 13.69 22.08 5.41
CA PRO A 224 12.42 22.32 6.10
C PRO A 224 11.46 23.16 5.26
N ILE A 225 10.16 22.83 5.33
CA ILE A 225 9.13 23.53 4.56
C ILE A 225 8.26 24.38 5.49
N ALA A 226 8.29 25.70 5.28
CA ALA A 226 7.44 26.66 5.98
C ALA A 226 6.03 26.78 5.33
N LYS A 227 5.09 27.38 6.07
CA LYS A 227 3.72 27.74 5.62
C LYS A 227 2.78 26.56 5.32
N TYR A 228 3.19 25.33 5.57
CA TYR A 228 2.25 24.20 5.58
C TYR A 228 1.34 24.33 6.79
N ARG A 229 0.04 24.08 6.60
CA ARG A 229 -0.92 24.17 7.70
C ARG A 229 -1.11 22.79 8.30
N VAL A 230 -1.01 22.68 9.61
CA VAL A 230 -1.28 21.46 10.36
C VAL A 230 -2.49 21.71 11.25
N ARG A 231 -3.55 20.95 11.01
CA ARG A 231 -4.76 20.94 11.83
C ARG A 231 -4.64 19.83 12.86
N TYR A 232 -4.70 20.21 14.13
CA TYR A 232 -4.79 19.28 15.25
C TYR A 232 -6.21 19.29 15.79
N ARG A 233 -6.81 18.11 15.99
CA ARG A 233 -8.15 17.98 16.56
C ARG A 233 -8.20 16.85 17.58
N ILE A 234 -8.69 17.16 18.78
CA ILE A 234 -8.85 16.19 19.88
C ILE A 234 -10.11 15.35 19.60
N GLN A 235 -9.91 14.09 19.21
CA GLN A 235 -10.99 13.18 18.87
C GLN A 235 -11.64 12.56 20.11
N ASP A 236 -10.80 12.08 21.04
CA ASP A 236 -11.24 11.32 22.20
C ASP A 236 -10.34 11.61 23.40
N GLY A 237 -10.82 11.31 24.61
CA GLY A 237 -10.10 11.47 25.88
C GLY A 237 -10.71 12.47 26.87
N PRO A 238 -10.03 12.69 28.01
CA PRO A 238 -10.49 13.62 29.03
C PRO A 238 -10.53 15.07 28.52
N PRO A 239 -11.39 15.95 29.08
CA PRO A 239 -11.54 17.34 28.65
C PRO A 239 -10.20 18.06 28.52
N ALA A 240 -9.83 18.40 27.29
CA ALA A 240 -8.58 19.06 26.95
C ALA A 240 -8.83 20.12 25.87
N LEU A 241 -7.96 21.12 25.83
CA LEU A 241 -8.00 22.18 24.83
C LEU A 241 -6.61 22.55 24.34
N PHE A 242 -6.55 23.11 23.14
CA PHE A 242 -5.36 23.77 22.64
C PHE A 242 -5.29 25.19 23.19
N LEU A 243 -4.16 25.56 23.79
CA LEU A 243 -4.00 26.83 24.51
C LEU A 243 -4.14 28.05 23.58
N ALA A 244 -3.75 27.93 22.31
CA ALA A 244 -3.79 29.03 21.36
C ALA A 244 -5.20 29.36 20.86
N SER A 245 -6.05 28.34 20.65
CA SER A 245 -7.43 28.53 20.17
C SER A 245 -8.48 28.47 21.28
N GLN A 246 -8.12 28.00 22.48
CA GLN A 246 -9.04 27.68 23.57
C GLN A 246 -10.16 26.72 23.12
N ALA A 247 -9.85 25.84 22.16
CA ALA A 247 -10.80 24.91 21.55
C ALA A 247 -10.19 23.51 21.41
N ARG A 248 -11.02 22.53 21.05
CA ARG A 248 -10.60 21.15 20.74
C ARG A 248 -9.93 21.01 19.36
N GLU A 249 -9.82 22.10 18.62
CA GLU A 249 -9.17 22.18 17.32
C GLU A 249 -8.25 23.40 17.26
N VAL A 250 -7.10 23.25 16.61
CA VAL A 250 -6.19 24.35 16.30
C VAL A 250 -5.53 24.11 14.95
N ILE A 251 -5.35 25.19 14.18
CA ILE A 251 -4.60 25.16 12.92
C ILE A 251 -3.34 25.99 13.11
N VAL A 252 -2.17 25.37 12.92
CA VAL A 252 -0.85 26.01 13.07
C VAL A 252 -0.09 25.89 11.75
N SER A 253 0.62 26.95 11.36
CA SER A 253 1.48 26.90 10.18
C SER A 253 2.91 26.49 10.55
N THR A 254 3.60 25.75 9.70
CA THR A 254 5.01 25.42 9.91
C THR A 254 5.89 26.67 9.85
N ASP A 255 6.84 26.75 10.78
CA ASP A 255 7.84 27.80 10.85
C ASP A 255 8.97 27.63 9.80
N LEU A 256 9.98 28.51 9.83
CA LEU A 256 11.15 28.42 8.96
C LEU A 256 11.99 27.15 9.18
N ASN A 257 11.80 26.45 10.31
CA ASN A 257 12.43 25.17 10.61
C ASN A 257 11.54 23.98 10.22
N GLY A 258 10.42 24.23 9.52
CA GLY A 258 9.47 23.20 9.10
C GLY A 258 8.68 22.58 10.24
N LEU A 259 8.58 23.25 11.38
CA LEU A 259 7.91 22.74 12.59
C LEU A 259 6.57 23.44 12.80
N ALA A 260 5.51 22.65 12.97
CA ALA A 260 4.21 23.13 13.44
C ALA A 260 4.00 22.71 14.89
N ARG A 261 3.85 23.68 15.79
CA ARG A 261 3.79 23.47 17.24
C ARG A 261 2.42 23.83 17.79
N ALA A 262 1.75 22.87 18.43
CA ALA A 262 0.47 23.09 19.10
C ALA A 262 0.57 22.68 20.57
N ARG A 263 0.25 23.61 21.49
CA ARG A 263 0.24 23.34 22.92
C ARG A 263 -1.14 22.94 23.40
N MET A 264 -1.23 21.83 24.12
CA MET A 264 -2.46 21.28 24.67
C MET A 264 -2.34 21.13 26.19
N ALA A 265 -3.45 21.34 26.89
CA ALA A 265 -3.55 21.11 28.34
C ALA A 265 -4.91 20.51 28.70
N LEU A 266 -4.96 19.82 29.83
CA LEU A 266 -6.22 19.36 30.42
C LEU A 266 -6.98 20.53 31.04
N LEU A 267 -8.30 20.52 30.90
CA LEU A 267 -9.22 21.37 31.65
C LEU A 267 -9.37 20.87 33.08
N GLU A 268 -9.46 19.54 33.22
CA GLU A 268 -9.61 18.86 34.50
C GLU A 268 -8.43 17.92 34.71
N LEU A 269 -7.69 18.12 35.80
CA LEU A 269 -6.54 17.28 36.11
C LEU A 269 -7.01 15.85 36.40
N GLY A 270 -6.46 14.90 35.66
CA GLY A 270 -6.82 13.51 35.82
C GLY A 270 -5.89 12.58 35.05
N ASN A 271 -6.13 11.29 35.23
CA ASN A 271 -5.53 10.26 34.38
C ASN A 271 -6.40 10.10 33.13
N GLY A 272 -5.79 9.89 31.98
CA GLY A 272 -6.54 9.58 30.76
C GLY A 272 -5.69 9.66 29.52
N VAL A 273 -6.24 9.20 28.40
CA VAL A 273 -5.54 9.19 27.11
C VAL A 273 -6.31 10.08 26.15
N ASN A 274 -5.66 11.12 25.64
CA ASN A 274 -6.19 11.95 24.56
C ASN A 274 -5.68 11.44 23.21
N ARG A 275 -6.61 11.17 22.29
CA ARG A 275 -6.31 10.86 20.88
C ARG A 275 -6.51 12.10 20.03
N VAL A 276 -5.48 12.50 19.32
CA VAL A 276 -5.44 13.74 18.54
C VAL A 276 -5.22 13.38 17.08
N SER A 277 -6.17 13.70 16.20
CA SER A 277 -5.94 13.61 14.76
C SER A 277 -5.09 14.79 14.30
N VAL A 278 -4.11 14.48 13.44
CA VAL A 278 -3.20 15.44 12.84
C VAL A 278 -3.40 15.40 11.33
N GLU A 279 -3.84 16.51 10.75
CA GLU A 279 -4.07 16.64 9.31
C GLU A 279 -3.11 17.69 8.74
N ILE A 280 -2.31 17.31 7.74
CA ILE A 280 -1.37 18.19 7.06
C ILE A 280 -2.04 18.69 5.78
N ILE A 281 -2.12 20.01 5.65
CA ILE A 281 -2.78 20.73 4.57
C ILE A 281 -1.74 21.55 3.83
N ARG A 282 -1.50 21.18 2.57
CA ARG A 282 -0.67 21.95 1.65
C ARG A 282 -1.33 23.30 1.37
N PRO A 283 -0.61 24.43 1.45
CA PRO A 283 -1.16 25.71 1.05
C PRO A 283 -1.49 25.69 -0.45
N PRO A 284 -2.46 26.51 -0.90
CA PRO A 284 -2.72 26.63 -2.33
C PRO A 284 -1.45 27.07 -3.06
N ASP A 285 -1.36 26.69 -4.33
CA ASP A 285 -0.28 27.13 -5.20
C ASP A 285 -0.17 28.67 -5.16
N PRO A 286 1.03 29.25 -4.97
CA PRO A 286 1.21 30.71 -5.00
C PRO A 286 0.73 31.37 -6.30
N SER A 287 0.64 30.63 -7.41
CA SER A 287 0.04 31.09 -8.67
C SER A 287 -1.49 31.13 -8.66
N THR A 288 -2.13 30.45 -7.70
CA THR A 288 -3.59 30.45 -7.49
C THR A 288 -3.94 30.70 -6.01
N PRO A 289 -3.75 31.93 -5.50
CA PRO A 289 -3.83 32.23 -4.06
C PRO A 289 -5.22 32.04 -3.41
N GLY A 290 -6.28 31.96 -4.22
CA GLY A 290 -7.66 31.73 -3.78
C GLY A 290 -8.06 30.25 -3.65
N GLY A 291 -7.15 29.32 -3.95
CA GLY A 291 -7.44 27.88 -3.85
C GLY A 291 -7.63 27.42 -2.40
N ALA A 292 -8.53 26.44 -2.20
CA ALA A 292 -8.58 25.72 -0.93
C ALA A 292 -7.27 24.94 -0.73
N GLY A 293 -6.78 24.88 0.52
CA GLY A 293 -5.63 24.03 0.84
C GLY A 293 -5.99 22.56 0.65
N VAL A 294 -5.03 21.76 0.19
CA VAL A 294 -5.26 20.34 -0.11
C VAL A 294 -4.76 19.51 1.08
N PRO A 295 -5.60 18.66 1.70
CA PRO A 295 -5.13 17.72 2.71
C PRO A 295 -4.25 16.67 2.03
N ILE A 296 -3.03 16.50 2.52
CA ILE A 296 -2.03 15.61 1.92
C ILE A 296 -1.72 14.39 2.80
N ALA A 297 -1.96 14.50 4.11
CA ALA A 297 -1.70 13.41 5.05
C ALA A 297 -2.58 13.53 6.28
N THR A 298 -2.97 12.39 6.83
CA THR A 298 -3.67 12.26 8.11
C THR A 298 -2.93 11.28 9.00
N GLY A 299 -2.72 11.64 10.25
CA GLY A 299 -2.11 10.80 11.28
C GLY A 299 -2.83 10.94 12.61
N GLU A 300 -2.39 10.15 13.59
CA GLU A 300 -2.89 10.19 14.96
C GLU A 300 -1.71 10.36 15.91
N ALA A 301 -1.86 11.27 16.87
CA ALA A 301 -0.98 11.44 18.01
C ALA A 301 -1.72 11.06 19.29
N VAL A 302 -1.01 10.43 20.22
CA VAL A 302 -1.58 9.95 21.48
C VAL A 302 -0.84 10.59 22.64
N VAL A 303 -1.59 11.22 23.54
CA VAL A 303 -1.05 11.83 24.76
C VAL A 303 -1.70 11.17 25.98
N GLU A 304 -0.89 10.44 26.73
CA GLU A 304 -1.29 9.81 27.99
C GLU A 304 -0.99 10.76 29.16
N TRP A 305 -2.02 11.10 29.93
CA TRP A 305 -1.97 11.96 31.09
C TRP A 305 -1.91 11.15 32.37
N ARG A 306 -0.96 11.48 33.25
CA ARG A 306 -0.81 10.87 34.57
C ARG A 306 -0.81 11.93 35.66
N MET A 307 -1.64 11.70 36.67
CA MET A 307 -1.62 12.42 37.95
C MET A 307 -0.35 12.05 38.70
N MET A 308 0.13 13.00 39.50
CA MET A 308 1.16 12.69 40.48
C MET A 308 0.54 11.78 41.55
N SER A 309 0.98 10.53 41.63
CA SER A 309 0.83 9.76 42.86
C SER A 309 1.81 10.36 43.86
N VAL A 310 1.29 11.15 44.80
CA VAL A 310 2.03 11.41 46.03
C VAL A 310 1.86 10.13 46.86
N GLU A 311 2.82 9.22 46.79
CA GLU A 311 3.04 8.34 47.93
C GLU A 311 3.48 9.26 49.07
N LEU A 312 2.53 9.68 49.91
CA LEU A 312 2.87 10.14 51.24
C LEU A 312 3.58 8.95 51.88
N GLY A 313 4.91 9.04 52.00
CA GLY A 313 5.68 8.08 52.77
C GLY A 313 4.95 7.88 54.08
N GLN A 314 4.54 6.64 54.35
CA GLN A 314 3.94 6.28 55.63
C GLN A 314 4.84 6.87 56.73
N PRO A 315 4.31 7.59 57.72
CA PRO A 315 5.09 7.91 58.89
C PRO A 315 5.57 6.57 59.44
N LEU A 316 6.89 6.37 59.54
CA LEU A 316 7.42 5.19 60.23
C LEU A 316 6.74 5.12 61.60
N PRO A 317 6.10 4.00 61.98
CA PRO A 317 5.72 3.82 63.36
C PRO A 317 7.00 3.75 64.18
N SER A 318 7.25 4.81 64.93
CA SER A 318 8.29 4.89 65.93
C SER A 318 7.96 3.93 67.07
N GLY A 319 8.82 2.91 67.24
CA GLY A 319 9.07 2.28 68.54
C GLY A 319 8.41 0.92 68.78
N GLY A 320 9.24 -0.13 68.82
CA GLY A 320 8.88 -1.42 69.39
C GLY A 320 9.75 -2.54 68.83
N GLY A 321 10.84 -2.87 69.52
CA GLY A 321 11.83 -3.85 69.08
C GLY A 321 11.22 -5.23 68.80
N GLN A 322 11.46 -5.73 67.59
CA GLN A 322 11.45 -7.15 67.27
C GLN A 322 12.78 -7.53 66.62
N PRO A 323 13.37 -8.69 66.96
CA PRO A 323 14.62 -9.12 66.36
C PRO A 323 14.43 -9.34 64.85
N LEU A 324 15.43 -8.90 64.08
CA LEU A 324 15.51 -9.13 62.64
C LEU A 324 15.29 -10.63 62.31
N PRO A 325 14.41 -10.98 61.36
CA PRO A 325 14.37 -12.35 60.85
C PRO A 325 15.69 -12.66 60.14
N PRO A 326 16.17 -13.92 60.18
CA PRO A 326 17.43 -14.31 59.56
C PRO A 326 17.39 -14.10 58.04
N ALA A 327 18.53 -13.69 57.47
CA ALA A 327 18.70 -13.37 56.06
C ALA A 327 18.17 -14.50 55.13
N PRO A 328 17.46 -14.17 54.04
CA PRO A 328 17.09 -15.15 53.04
C PRO A 328 18.36 -15.73 52.39
N LYS A 329 18.46 -17.05 52.35
CA LYS A 329 19.53 -17.77 51.65
C LYS A 329 19.54 -17.36 50.18
N LEU A 330 20.73 -17.07 49.66
CA LEU A 330 21.01 -16.72 48.27
C LEU A 330 20.42 -17.80 47.34
N GLY A 331 19.26 -17.52 46.75
CA GLY A 331 18.71 -18.32 45.67
C GLY A 331 19.64 -18.22 44.46
N THR A 332 19.81 -19.35 43.79
CA THR A 332 20.62 -19.56 42.57
C THR A 332 20.64 -18.36 41.61
N PRO A 333 21.80 -18.04 41.01
CA PRO A 333 21.91 -16.94 40.06
C PRO A 333 20.99 -17.16 38.86
N LEU A 334 20.30 -16.10 38.44
CA LEU A 334 19.57 -16.03 37.18
C LEU A 334 20.48 -16.48 36.02
N PRO A 335 19.97 -17.23 35.03
CA PRO A 335 20.74 -17.59 33.85
C PRO A 335 21.18 -16.33 33.12
N ALA A 336 22.45 -16.32 32.70
CA ALA A 336 23.04 -15.23 31.93
C ALA A 336 22.26 -14.97 30.63
N PRO A 337 22.22 -13.72 30.13
CA PRO A 337 21.70 -13.43 28.80
C PRO A 337 22.46 -14.25 27.74
N PRO A 338 21.79 -14.68 26.65
CA PRO A 338 22.42 -15.49 25.62
C PRO A 338 23.64 -14.76 25.03
N LYS A 339 24.78 -15.45 24.98
CA LYS A 339 25.99 -14.95 24.32
C LYS A 339 25.67 -14.68 22.85
N LEU A 340 25.99 -13.48 22.39
CA LEU A 340 26.00 -13.13 20.97
C LEU A 340 26.93 -14.14 20.28
N GLY A 341 26.38 -14.96 19.39
CA GLY A 341 27.17 -15.90 18.61
C GLY A 341 28.21 -15.14 17.78
N THR A 342 29.44 -15.64 17.78
CA THR A 342 30.50 -15.19 16.87
C THR A 342 30.00 -15.23 15.42
N PRO A 343 30.35 -14.25 14.57
CA PRO A 343 29.94 -14.25 13.18
C PRO A 343 30.43 -15.51 12.48
N VAL A 344 29.50 -16.20 11.82
CA VAL A 344 29.80 -17.34 10.94
C VAL A 344 30.70 -16.83 9.80
N PRO A 345 31.86 -17.44 9.53
CA PRO A 345 32.67 -17.09 8.38
C PRO A 345 31.91 -17.42 7.09
N LEU A 346 31.90 -16.49 6.14
CA LEU A 346 31.42 -16.71 4.78
C LEU A 346 32.08 -17.96 4.18
N PRO A 347 31.32 -18.84 3.49
CA PRO A 347 31.92 -19.94 2.76
C PRO A 347 32.86 -19.37 1.67
N LYS A 348 34.13 -19.79 1.71
CA LYS A 348 35.08 -19.55 0.63
C LYS A 348 34.60 -20.29 -0.61
N GLY A 349 34.17 -19.53 -1.62
CA GLY A 349 33.96 -20.06 -2.97
C GLY A 349 32.67 -19.58 -3.64
N ALA A 350 32.62 -18.32 -4.07
CA ALA A 350 31.76 -17.86 -5.17
C ALA A 350 32.13 -16.43 -5.64
N LEU A 351 33.41 -16.05 -5.58
CA LEU A 351 33.90 -14.88 -6.32
C LEU A 351 34.56 -15.42 -7.59
N GLY A 352 33.83 -15.38 -8.70
CA GLY A 352 34.42 -15.53 -10.02
C GLY A 352 35.43 -14.39 -10.26
N PRO A 353 36.44 -14.61 -11.13
CA PRO A 353 37.47 -13.61 -11.38
C PRO A 353 36.83 -12.33 -11.97
N PRO A 354 37.36 -11.14 -11.62
CA PRO A 354 36.93 -9.89 -12.25
C PRO A 354 37.29 -9.91 -13.75
N PRO A 355 36.51 -9.23 -14.62
CA PRO A 355 36.91 -9.05 -16.00
C PRO A 355 38.22 -8.25 -16.05
N GLY A 356 39.25 -8.84 -16.67
CA GLY A 356 40.47 -8.16 -17.06
C GLY A 356 40.25 -7.24 -18.28
N PRO A 357 41.25 -6.43 -18.62
CA PRO A 357 41.13 -5.10 -19.26
C PRO A 357 40.36 -5.05 -20.57
#